data_AF-A0A926CJT4-F1
#
_entry.id   AF-A0A926CJT4-F1
#
_cell.length_a   1.000
_cell.length_b   1.000
_cell.length_c   1.000
_cell.angle_alpha   90.00
_cell.angle_beta   90.00
_cell.angle_gamma   90.00
#
_symmetry.space_group_name_H-M   'P 1'
#
loop_
_entity.id
_entity.type
_entity.pdbx_description
1 polymer ?
#
loop_
_entity_poly.entity_id
_entity_poly.type
_entity_poly.pdbx_seq_one_letter_code
_entity_poly.pdbx_strand_id
1 'polypeptide(L)'
;MVLIIAVLELAGRAYGQQSALVQVQPQVVGRPVRDGQVTTVFLAPRFVTAIRMPEPINSVVIGDPASFSAEHSDREPNLVFVKPITTEEAQSNLLISSTRGLQASLLLISRGETEEKGQPTVDFLMRYKPAGQFIIQPTDSPSVVVRKP
;
A
#
# COMPACT_ATOMS: atom_id res chain seq x y z
N MET A 1 36.64 -45.53 -42.37
CA MET A 1 36.37 -44.10 -42.58
C MET A 1 35.20 -43.73 -41.69
N VAL A 2 35.30 -42.60 -41.02
CA VAL A 2 34.75 -42.30 -39.67
C VAL A 2 33.22 -42.30 -39.58
N LEU A 3 32.74 -42.89 -38.49
CA LEU A 3 31.38 -42.94 -37.94
C LEU A 3 31.03 -41.61 -37.26
N ILE A 4 29.86 -41.00 -37.53
CA ILE A 4 29.30 -39.95 -36.66
C ILE A 4 27.83 -40.27 -36.39
N ILE A 5 27.61 -40.78 -35.18
CA ILE A 5 26.29 -40.89 -34.53
C ILE A 5 25.95 -39.49 -34.02
N ALA A 6 24.87 -38.90 -34.53
CA ALA A 6 24.31 -37.68 -33.95
C ALA A 6 23.54 -38.06 -32.68
N VAL A 7 24.14 -37.82 -31.52
CA VAL A 7 23.47 -37.87 -30.22
C VAL A 7 22.57 -36.65 -30.11
N LEU A 8 21.26 -36.88 -30.10
CA LEU A 8 20.25 -35.85 -29.86
C LEU A 8 20.10 -35.69 -28.33
N GLU A 9 20.90 -34.80 -27.74
CA GLU A 9 20.82 -34.44 -26.32
C GLU A 9 19.54 -33.67 -26.04
N LEU A 10 18.67 -34.30 -25.24
CA LEU A 10 17.44 -33.77 -24.68
C LEU A 10 17.78 -32.71 -23.61
N ALA A 11 18.04 -31.47 -24.03
CA ALA A 11 18.21 -30.35 -23.10
C ALA A 11 16.84 -29.85 -22.63
N GLY A 12 16.42 -30.32 -21.46
CA GLY A 12 15.28 -29.77 -20.73
C GLY A 12 15.43 -28.26 -20.55
N ARG A 13 14.53 -27.49 -21.14
CA ARG A 13 14.37 -26.07 -20.80
C ARG A 13 13.67 -25.98 -19.45
N ALA A 14 14.45 -26.14 -18.38
CA ALA A 14 14.17 -25.39 -17.17
C ALA A 14 14.28 -23.92 -17.56
N TYR A 15 13.14 -23.27 -17.77
CA TYR A 15 13.06 -21.82 -17.79
C TYR A 15 13.53 -21.34 -16.41
N GLY A 16 14.83 -21.08 -16.29
CA GLY A 16 15.34 -20.21 -15.26
C GLY A 16 14.74 -18.84 -15.54
N GLN A 17 13.61 -18.53 -14.90
CA GLN A 17 13.19 -17.15 -14.73
C GLN A 17 14.28 -16.49 -13.90
N GLN A 18 15.19 -15.86 -14.63
CA GLN A 18 16.15 -14.93 -14.07
C GLN A 18 15.31 -13.81 -13.46
N SER A 19 15.14 -13.84 -12.14
CA SER A 19 14.45 -12.78 -11.40
C SER A 19 15.18 -11.47 -11.64
N ALA A 20 14.73 -10.71 -12.63
CA ALA A 20 15.12 -9.32 -12.77
C ALA A 20 14.81 -8.62 -11.44
N LEU A 21 15.80 -7.94 -10.88
CA LEU A 21 15.60 -7.13 -9.69
C LEU A 21 14.73 -5.94 -10.09
N VAL A 22 13.44 -5.99 -9.76
CA VAL A 22 12.52 -4.86 -9.94
C VAL A 22 13.01 -3.74 -9.03
N GLN A 23 13.60 -2.70 -9.62
CA GLN A 23 13.97 -1.49 -8.89
C GLN A 23 12.72 -0.63 -8.71
N VAL A 24 12.35 -0.37 -7.46
CA VAL A 24 11.17 0.43 -7.10
C VAL A 24 11.61 1.71 -6.39
N GLN A 25 10.81 2.77 -6.50
CA GLN A 25 10.99 3.98 -5.69
C GLN A 25 10.11 3.86 -4.44
N PRO A 26 10.67 3.53 -3.26
CA PRO A 26 9.89 3.38 -2.04
C PRO A 26 9.38 4.74 -1.55
N GLN A 27 8.16 4.75 -1.02
CA GLN A 27 7.55 5.92 -0.41
C GLN A 27 6.92 5.60 0.95
N VAL A 28 6.93 6.61 1.82
CA VAL A 28 6.21 6.62 3.10
C VAL A 28 5.21 7.76 3.09
N VAL A 29 3.93 7.42 3.20
CA VAL A 29 2.83 8.36 2.98
C VAL A 29 2.02 8.54 4.26
N GLY A 30 1.74 9.78 4.64
CA GLY A 30 0.79 10.11 5.71
C GLY A 30 -0.50 10.67 5.13
N ARG A 31 -1.65 10.08 5.47
CA ARG A 31 -2.97 10.54 5.01
C ARG A 31 -3.87 10.83 6.22
N PRO A 32 -4.61 11.96 6.25
CA PRO A 32 -5.67 12.14 7.24
C PRO A 32 -6.79 11.12 6.95
N VAL A 33 -7.38 10.55 7.99
CA VAL A 33 -8.61 9.77 7.79
C VAL A 33 -9.75 10.74 7.56
N ARG A 34 -10.50 10.55 6.48
CA ARG A 34 -11.70 11.32 6.17
C ARG A 34 -12.77 10.37 5.68
N ASP A 35 -13.96 10.45 6.28
CA ASP A 35 -15.09 9.63 5.86
C ASP A 35 -15.44 9.91 4.39
N GLY A 36 -15.72 8.86 3.64
CA GLY A 36 -16.06 8.93 2.21
C GLY A 36 -14.88 9.17 1.27
N GLN A 37 -13.64 9.30 1.76
CA GLN A 37 -12.46 9.44 0.90
C GLN A 37 -11.89 8.06 0.51
N VAL A 38 -11.74 7.83 -0.80
CA VAL A 38 -10.99 6.68 -1.32
C VAL A 38 -9.51 7.04 -1.43
N THR A 39 -8.64 6.21 -0.84
CA THR A 39 -7.19 6.41 -0.87
C THR A 39 -6.52 5.44 -1.85
N THR A 40 -5.82 5.95 -2.84
CA THR A 40 -5.04 5.10 -3.75
C THR A 40 -3.74 4.63 -3.08
N VAL A 41 -3.44 3.34 -3.22
CA VAL A 41 -2.20 2.70 -2.76
C VAL A 41 -1.52 2.05 -3.95
N PHE A 42 -0.26 2.43 -4.19
CA PHE A 42 0.55 1.83 -5.24
C PHE A 42 1.37 0.67 -4.69
N LEU A 43 1.19 -0.49 -5.31
CA LEU A 43 1.78 -1.76 -4.93
C LEU A 43 2.64 -2.31 -6.07
N ALA A 44 3.63 -3.12 -5.74
CA ALA A 44 4.40 -3.89 -6.72
C ALA A 44 4.47 -5.36 -6.31
N PRO A 45 4.49 -6.31 -7.28
CA PRO A 45 4.75 -7.71 -6.99
C PRO A 45 6.04 -7.87 -6.18
N ARG A 46 6.06 -8.84 -5.27
CA ARG A 46 7.19 -9.14 -4.37
C ARG A 46 7.45 -8.10 -3.27
N PHE A 47 6.68 -7.01 -3.22
CA PHE A 47 6.73 -6.02 -2.14
C PHE A 47 5.47 -6.09 -1.27
N VAL A 48 5.63 -5.70 -0.01
CA VAL A 48 4.54 -5.62 0.96
C VAL A 48 4.38 -4.17 1.40
N THR A 49 3.15 -3.69 1.42
CA THR A 49 2.78 -2.38 1.96
C THR A 49 2.19 -2.55 3.34
N ALA A 50 2.76 -1.86 4.32
CA ALA A 50 2.20 -1.75 5.66
C ALA A 50 1.25 -0.55 5.73
N ILE A 51 0.01 -0.77 6.16
CA ILE A 51 -0.97 0.29 6.43
C ILE A 51 -1.16 0.37 7.94
N ARG A 52 -0.83 1.52 8.52
CA ARG A 52 -1.01 1.79 9.95
C ARG A 52 -2.25 2.64 10.18
N MET A 53 -3.22 2.04 10.86
CA MET A 53 -4.45 2.69 11.32
C MET A 53 -4.23 3.41 12.65
N PRO A 54 -4.94 4.52 12.91
CA PRO A 54 -4.83 5.26 14.17
C PRO A 54 -5.50 4.54 15.35
N GLU A 55 -6.24 3.46 15.08
CA GLU A 55 -6.96 2.66 16.07
C GLU A 55 -6.98 1.17 15.72
N PRO A 56 -7.23 0.29 16.72
CA PRO A 56 -7.31 -1.15 16.52
C PRO A 56 -8.34 -1.54 15.47
N ILE A 57 -7.91 -2.34 14.50
CA ILE A 57 -8.71 -2.88 13.40
C ILE A 57 -9.57 -4.03 13.95
N ASN A 58 -10.75 -4.22 13.37
CA ASN A 58 -11.59 -5.39 13.65
C ASN A 58 -11.84 -6.24 12.40
N SER A 59 -11.72 -5.66 11.20
CA SER A 59 -12.02 -6.34 9.96
C SER A 59 -11.27 -5.73 8.77
N VAL A 60 -10.92 -6.61 7.85
CA VAL A 60 -10.26 -6.29 6.58
C VAL A 60 -10.96 -7.08 5.48
N VAL A 61 -11.39 -6.41 4.42
CA VAL A 61 -12.10 -7.02 3.30
C VAL A 61 -11.43 -6.62 1.99
N ILE A 62 -11.12 -7.60 1.15
CA ILE A 62 -10.49 -7.40 -0.15
C ILE A 62 -11.45 -7.78 -1.26
N GLY A 63 -11.55 -6.95 -2.30
CA GLY A 63 -12.47 -7.18 -3.41
C GLY A 63 -12.07 -8.35 -4.31
N ASP A 64 -10.77 -8.44 -4.61
CA ASP A 64 -10.20 -9.48 -5.45
C ASP A 64 -9.11 -10.24 -4.67
N PRO A 65 -9.49 -11.31 -3.94
CA PRO A 65 -8.54 -12.15 -3.22
C PRO A 65 -7.69 -13.05 -4.14
N ALA A 66 -7.97 -13.11 -5.45
CA ALA A 66 -7.17 -13.88 -6.39
C ALA A 66 -5.92 -13.12 -6.85
N SER A 67 -5.99 -11.78 -6.88
CA SER A 67 -4.86 -10.91 -7.27
C SER A 67 -4.15 -10.25 -6.09
N PHE A 68 -4.81 -10.14 -4.94
CA PHE A 68 -4.26 -9.48 -3.76
C PHE A 68 -4.46 -10.28 -2.47
N SER A 69 -3.56 -10.07 -1.51
CA SER A 69 -3.66 -10.60 -0.15
C SER A 69 -3.56 -9.46 0.84
N ALA A 70 -4.40 -9.51 1.89
CA ALA A 70 -4.32 -8.64 3.04
C ALA A 70 -4.25 -9.46 4.32
N GLU A 71 -3.28 -9.17 5.17
CA GLU A 71 -3.02 -9.86 6.43
C GLU A 71 -3.18 -8.88 7.60
N HIS A 72 -3.91 -9.30 8.63
CA HIS A 72 -4.10 -8.58 9.88
C HIS A 72 -3.90 -9.54 11.06
N SER A 73 -3.32 -9.04 12.15
CA SER A 73 -3.02 -9.83 13.35
C SER A 73 -3.47 -9.07 14.59
N ASP A 74 -4.19 -9.75 15.49
CA ASP A 74 -4.60 -9.17 16.78
C ASP A 74 -3.39 -8.82 17.68
N ARG A 75 -2.21 -9.40 17.42
CA ARG A 75 -0.96 -9.06 18.13
C ARG A 75 -0.41 -7.69 17.70
N GLU A 76 -0.75 -7.24 16.50
CA GLU A 76 -0.38 -5.93 15.95
C GLU A 76 -1.65 -5.23 15.45
N PRO A 77 -2.55 -4.84 16.37
CA PRO A 77 -3.95 -4.54 16.04
C PRO A 77 -4.13 -3.29 15.16
N ASN A 78 -3.09 -2.48 14.98
CA ASN A 78 -3.13 -1.25 14.20
C ASN A 78 -2.54 -1.41 12.78
N LEU A 79 -2.14 -2.63 12.39
CA LEU A 79 -1.46 -2.87 11.12
C LEU A 79 -2.27 -3.80 10.20
N VAL A 80 -2.24 -3.46 8.92
CA VAL A 80 -2.61 -4.34 7.82
C VAL A 80 -1.44 -4.42 6.87
N PHE A 81 -1.08 -5.63 6.44
CA PHE A 81 -0.10 -5.86 5.39
C PHE A 81 -0.82 -6.22 4.12
N VAL A 82 -0.52 -5.53 3.03
CA VAL A 82 -1.17 -5.73 1.73
C VAL A 82 -0.09 -6.02 0.69
N LYS A 83 -0.33 -7.01 -0.15
CA LYS A 83 0.56 -7.35 -1.26
C LYS A 83 -0.22 -7.85 -2.47
N PRO A 84 0.21 -7.53 -3.70
CA PRO A 84 -0.19 -8.28 -4.88
C PRO A 84 0.35 -9.71 -4.78
N ILE A 85 -0.47 -10.68 -5.19
CA ILE A 85 -0.07 -12.09 -5.32
C ILE A 85 0.01 -12.55 -6.78
N THR A 86 -0.25 -11.63 -7.70
CA THR A 86 -0.03 -11.79 -9.14
C THR A 86 1.18 -10.96 -9.60
N THR A 87 1.79 -11.38 -10.70
CA THR A 87 2.85 -10.63 -11.42
C THR A 87 2.28 -9.72 -12.52
N GLU A 88 0.99 -9.84 -12.82
CA GLU A 88 0.29 -9.02 -13.82
C GLU A 88 -0.22 -7.70 -13.24
N GLU A 89 -0.63 -6.78 -14.12
CA GLU A 89 -1.35 -5.58 -13.71
C GLU A 89 -2.69 -5.95 -13.09
N ALA A 90 -3.00 -5.34 -11.95
CA ALA A 90 -4.24 -5.63 -11.24
C ALA A 90 -4.73 -4.42 -10.44
N GLN A 91 -6.03 -4.33 -10.25
CA GLN A 91 -6.68 -3.33 -9.40
C GLN A 91 -7.77 -3.97 -8.56
N SER A 92 -7.91 -3.49 -7.32
CA SER A 92 -8.96 -3.96 -6.42
C SER A 92 -9.25 -2.93 -5.33
N ASN A 93 -10.31 -3.13 -4.57
CA ASN A 93 -10.57 -2.35 -3.36
C ASN A 93 -10.14 -3.11 -2.10
N LEU A 94 -9.77 -2.34 -1.09
CA LEU A 94 -9.53 -2.80 0.27
C LEU A 94 -10.34 -1.93 1.23
N LEU A 95 -11.11 -2.58 2.09
CA LEU A 95 -11.87 -1.94 3.15
C LEU A 95 -11.28 -2.37 4.49
N ILE A 96 -10.97 -1.39 5.33
CA ILE A 96 -10.48 -1.62 6.70
C ILE A 96 -11.47 -0.94 7.64
N SER A 97 -12.04 -1.70 8.57
CA SER A 97 -12.84 -1.13 9.65
C SER A 97 -12.17 -1.38 10.98
N SER A 98 -12.34 -0.43 11.88
CA SER A 98 -11.76 -0.49 13.20
C SER A 98 -12.79 -0.47 14.31
N THR A 99 -12.31 -0.82 15.50
CA THR A 99 -13.11 -1.05 16.70
C THR A 99 -13.92 0.15 17.17
N ARG A 100 -13.53 1.39 16.82
CA ARG A 100 -14.27 2.61 17.20
C ARG A 100 -15.06 3.22 16.05
N GLY A 101 -15.27 2.46 14.98
CA GLY A 101 -16.16 2.83 13.86
C GLY A 101 -15.49 3.60 12.73
N LEU A 102 -14.19 3.88 12.81
CA LEU A 102 -13.45 4.46 11.69
C LEU A 102 -13.37 3.45 10.53
N GLN A 103 -13.53 3.95 9.31
CA GLN A 103 -13.45 3.15 8.09
C GLN A 103 -12.45 3.78 7.11
N ALA A 104 -11.60 2.95 6.52
CA ALA A 104 -10.74 3.33 5.42
C ALA A 104 -11.11 2.55 4.17
N SER A 105 -11.39 3.28 3.08
CA SER A 105 -11.61 2.72 1.76
C SER A 105 -10.40 3.01 0.88
N LEU A 106 -9.80 1.96 0.32
CA LEU A 106 -8.59 2.08 -0.47
C LEU A 106 -8.77 1.47 -1.86
N LEU A 107 -8.15 2.10 -2.85
CA LEU A 107 -7.96 1.56 -4.20
C LEU A 107 -6.54 1.03 -4.30
N LEU A 108 -6.41 -0.28 -4.49
CA LEU A 108 -5.14 -0.96 -4.71
C LEU A 108 -4.81 -0.94 -6.19
N ILE A 109 -3.60 -0.52 -6.53
CA ILE A 109 -3.10 -0.55 -7.92
C ILE A 109 -1.76 -1.27 -7.93
N SER A 110 -1.69 -2.38 -8.66
CA SER A 110 -0.43 -3.03 -9.01
C SER A 110 -0.18 -2.89 -10.51
N ARG A 111 1.02 -2.44 -10.89
CA ARG A 111 1.46 -2.31 -12.29
C ARG A 111 2.17 -3.56 -12.82
N GLY A 112 2.08 -4.68 -12.09
CA GLY A 112 2.78 -5.91 -12.43
C GLY A 112 4.31 -5.78 -12.41
N GLU A 113 5.00 -6.78 -12.95
CA GLU A 113 6.43 -6.74 -13.22
C GLU A 113 6.67 -6.02 -14.56
N THR A 114 6.93 -4.71 -14.54
CA THR A 114 7.20 -3.94 -15.75
C THR A 114 8.69 -3.96 -16.10
N GLU A 115 9.04 -4.25 -17.36
CA GLU A 115 10.40 -4.08 -17.91
C GLU A 115 10.69 -2.64 -18.39
N GLU A 116 9.71 -1.73 -18.26
CA GLU A 116 9.81 -0.37 -18.79
C GLU A 116 10.69 0.57 -17.96
N LYS A 117 11.25 1.57 -18.64
CA LYS A 117 12.20 2.59 -18.13
C LYS A 117 11.54 3.56 -17.15
N GLY A 118 11.26 3.11 -15.94
CA GLY A 118 10.88 3.95 -14.82
C GLY A 118 10.63 3.11 -13.58
N GLN A 119 11.31 3.41 -12.47
CA GLN A 119 11.08 2.69 -11.22
C GLN A 119 9.64 2.96 -10.75
N PRO A 120 8.76 1.95 -10.66
CA PRO A 120 7.41 2.18 -10.20
C PRO A 120 7.46 2.70 -8.77
N THR A 121 6.60 3.69 -8.49
CA THR A 121 6.42 4.22 -7.14
C THR A 121 5.64 3.20 -6.33
N VAL A 122 6.17 2.82 -5.17
CA VAL A 122 5.55 1.82 -4.29
C VAL A 122 5.42 2.41 -2.89
N ASP A 123 4.22 2.36 -2.35
CA ASP A 123 3.93 2.81 -1.00
C ASP A 123 4.36 1.72 -0.01
N PHE A 124 5.54 1.81 0.59
CA PHE A 124 6.00 0.79 1.56
C PHE A 124 5.27 0.92 2.90
N LEU A 125 4.97 2.15 3.29
CA LEU A 125 4.27 2.45 4.52
C LEU A 125 3.25 3.57 4.31
N MET A 126 1.99 3.27 4.57
CA MET A 126 0.93 4.24 4.66
C MET A 126 0.50 4.42 6.12
N ARG A 127 0.39 5.68 6.57
CA ARG A 127 -0.03 6.02 7.93
C ARG A 127 -1.29 6.87 7.87
N TYR A 128 -2.39 6.32 8.35
CA TYR A 128 -3.57 7.11 8.64
C TYR A 128 -3.35 7.92 9.93
N LYS A 129 -3.59 9.22 9.84
CA LYS A 129 -3.56 10.15 10.98
C LYS A 129 -5.01 10.51 11.36
N PRO A 130 -5.32 10.69 12.65
CA PRO A 130 -6.60 11.27 13.04
C PRO A 130 -6.85 12.57 12.28
N ALA A 131 -8.09 12.80 11.83
CA ALA A 131 -8.47 14.11 11.32
C ALA A 131 -8.27 15.13 12.45
N GLY A 132 -7.32 16.05 12.28
CA GLY A 132 -7.07 17.07 13.30
C GLY A 132 -8.30 17.94 13.49
N GLN A 133 -8.82 18.00 14.72
CA GLN A 133 -9.63 19.13 15.16
C GLN A 133 -8.66 20.25 15.52
N PHE A 134 -8.58 21.30 14.70
CA PHE A 134 -7.92 22.52 15.14
C PHE A 134 -8.88 23.27 16.06
N ILE A 135 -8.49 23.46 17.33
CA ILE A 135 -9.16 24.40 18.22
C ILE A 135 -8.58 25.79 17.91
N ILE A 136 -9.39 26.69 17.38
CA ILE A 136 -9.06 28.11 17.33
C ILE A 136 -9.27 28.64 18.75
N GLN A 137 -8.19 28.87 19.51
CA GLN A 137 -8.29 29.68 20.72
C GLN A 137 -8.63 31.11 20.28
N PRO A 138 -9.74 31.73 20.77
CA PRO A 138 -9.95 33.15 20.55
C PRO A 138 -8.79 33.89 21.21
N THR A 139 -7.94 34.53 20.42
CA THR A 139 -6.92 35.44 20.94
C THR A 139 -7.64 36.52 21.74
N ASP A 140 -7.19 36.73 22.98
CA ASP A 140 -7.72 37.69 23.92
C ASP A 140 -8.07 39.03 23.24
N SER A 141 -9.28 39.52 23.53
CA SER A 141 -9.79 40.79 23.00
C SER A 141 -8.82 41.92 23.34
N PRO A 142 -8.42 42.79 22.39
CA PRO A 142 -7.54 43.90 22.71
C PRO A 142 -8.26 44.87 23.67
N SER A 143 -7.75 45.01 24.88
CA SER A 143 -8.21 46.02 25.82
C SER A 143 -7.70 47.39 25.37
N VAL A 144 -8.63 48.22 24.87
CA VAL A 144 -8.37 49.63 24.57
C VAL A 144 -8.26 50.38 25.89
N VAL A 145 -7.07 50.88 26.21
CA VAL A 145 -6.88 51.83 27.32
C VAL A 145 -7.29 53.22 26.81
N VAL A 146 -8.47 53.67 27.20
CA VAL A 146 -8.90 55.06 27.02
C VAL A 146 -8.20 55.91 28.08
N ARG A 147 -7.23 56.74 27.66
CA ARG A 147 -6.73 57.82 28.52
C ARG A 147 -7.73 58.97 28.49
N LYS A 148 -8.27 59.34 29.66
CA LYS A 148 -9.07 60.55 29.87
C LYS A 148 -8.16 61.80 29.81
N PRO A 149 -8.71 62.99 29.46
CA PRO A 149 -7.96 64.20 29.12
C PRO A 149 -7.29 64.86 30.33
#